data_AF-A0A7C5RFD6-F1
#
_entry.id   AF-A0A7C5RFD6-F1
#
_cell.length_a   1.000
_cell.length_b   1.000
_cell.length_c   1.000
_cell.angle_alpha   90.00
_cell.angle_beta   90.00
_cell.angle_gamma   90.00
#
_symmetry.space_group_name_H-M   'P 1'
#
loop_
_entity.id
_entity.type
_entity.pdbx_description
1 polymer ?
#
loop_
_entity_poly.entity_id
_entity_poly.type
_entity_poly.pdbx_seq_one_letter_code
_entity_poly.pdbx_strand_id
1 'polypeptide(L)'
;FRSKYVPELFSFTTKNIGISTKYYEWAGNTEIVIPTKIGLTREKITLGEISKKEVIQEIKEKEEDFGVKERKEMIEIRKKELEEEKQKLTEKEEELQRKKEELQERKSEIEEVEKQLEQKLQETTNEKDREEIKQQMEELSKEKEKIEKEEEKLKEEESKINQFREEIEKEEKEIKEEEKEIKKDEEKVERKRESELVKEEEKERAKEPGDKTVFRGKMYYLKKQDFDPRGHYNNTMYLIDLSERKVVKESSFKKICGFKYYVYGDGVVVIGYKESHSQDHFLVLLDRENIEPKIIGKDNIFWRSFIEFKDDFLYAITIVNGRYYLGKFDRKLERVGISDTEVDPDTFLTFYEGQILINDRSKNIVILDEKTLKKIGEVKLK
;
A
#
# COMPACT_ATOMS: atom_id res chain seq x y z
N PHE A 1 -10.84 -17.37 -44.52
CA PHE A 1 -11.41 -18.25 -43.48
C PHE A 1 -10.95 -19.69 -43.64
N ARG A 2 -11.25 -20.38 -44.75
CA ARG A 2 -10.85 -21.79 -44.97
C ARG A 2 -9.35 -22.10 -44.99
N SER A 3 -8.48 -21.10 -45.20
CA SER A 3 -7.02 -21.26 -45.13
C SER A 3 -6.43 -21.15 -43.71
N LYS A 4 -7.22 -20.69 -42.72
CA LYS A 4 -6.75 -20.39 -41.36
C LYS A 4 -7.31 -21.34 -40.28
N TYR A 5 -8.28 -22.18 -40.61
CA TYR A 5 -9.00 -23.02 -39.65
C TYR A 5 -9.10 -24.46 -40.16
N VAL A 6 -9.13 -25.41 -39.23
CA VAL A 6 -9.23 -26.83 -39.53
C VAL A 6 -10.59 -27.18 -40.17
N PRO A 7 -10.68 -28.19 -41.06
CA PRO A 7 -11.90 -28.52 -41.78
C PRO A 7 -13.13 -28.79 -40.90
N GLU A 8 -12.92 -29.26 -39.68
CA GLU A 8 -13.95 -29.52 -38.67
C GLU A 8 -14.66 -28.23 -38.22
N LEU A 9 -14.04 -27.05 -38.39
CA LEU A 9 -14.65 -25.75 -38.13
C LEU A 9 -15.51 -25.23 -39.31
N PHE A 10 -15.65 -26.00 -40.40
CA PHE A 10 -16.46 -25.60 -41.55
C PHE A 10 -17.91 -26.10 -41.49
N SER A 11 -18.27 -26.92 -40.50
CA SER A 11 -19.66 -27.34 -40.25
C SER A 11 -20.51 -26.25 -39.59
N PHE A 12 -19.88 -25.22 -39.02
CA PHE A 12 -20.58 -24.08 -38.42
C PHE A 12 -21.22 -23.22 -39.50
N THR A 13 -22.48 -22.85 -39.26
CA THR A 13 -23.27 -21.92 -40.07
C THR A 13 -23.55 -20.67 -39.26
N THR A 14 -23.93 -19.58 -39.92
CA THR A 14 -24.32 -18.34 -39.22
C THR A 14 -25.53 -18.52 -38.29
N LYS A 15 -26.27 -19.62 -38.42
CA LYS A 15 -27.46 -19.92 -37.65
C LYS A 15 -27.16 -20.64 -36.32
N ASN A 16 -26.07 -21.40 -36.24
CA ASN A 16 -25.76 -22.25 -35.08
C ASN A 16 -24.47 -21.85 -34.35
N ILE A 17 -23.72 -20.86 -34.84
CA ILE A 17 -22.48 -20.41 -34.19
C ILE A 17 -22.76 -19.52 -32.97
N GLY A 18 -22.25 -19.94 -31.80
CA GLY A 18 -22.38 -19.19 -30.55
C GLY A 18 -23.69 -19.43 -29.82
N ILE A 19 -23.99 -18.58 -28.83
CA ILE A 19 -25.17 -18.69 -27.97
C ILE A 19 -26.09 -17.47 -28.17
N SER A 20 -27.38 -17.71 -28.43
CA SER A 20 -28.36 -16.62 -28.55
C SER A 20 -28.60 -15.93 -27.22
N THR A 21 -28.91 -14.63 -27.23
CA THR A 21 -29.34 -13.89 -26.03
C THR A 21 -30.76 -14.28 -25.57
N LYS A 22 -31.47 -15.11 -26.36
CA LYS A 22 -32.80 -15.64 -26.04
C LYS A 22 -32.70 -17.11 -25.69
N TYR A 23 -33.00 -17.43 -24.44
CA TYR A 23 -32.87 -18.77 -23.87
C TYR A 23 -33.62 -19.88 -24.65
N TYR A 24 -34.82 -19.59 -25.16
CA TYR A 24 -35.63 -20.58 -25.87
C TYR A 24 -35.05 -21.00 -27.24
N GLU A 25 -34.05 -20.28 -27.76
CA GLU A 25 -33.42 -20.58 -29.04
C GLU A 25 -32.26 -21.58 -28.89
N TRP A 26 -31.85 -21.92 -27.66
CA TRP A 26 -30.63 -22.67 -27.41
C TRP A 26 -30.71 -24.14 -27.80
N ALA A 27 -31.87 -24.77 -27.61
CA ALA A 27 -32.03 -26.20 -27.85
C ALA A 27 -31.85 -26.53 -29.34
N GLY A 28 -30.78 -27.25 -29.68
CA GLY A 28 -30.49 -27.71 -31.04
C GLY A 28 -29.94 -26.64 -32.01
N ASN A 29 -29.81 -25.37 -31.59
CA ASN A 29 -29.23 -24.30 -32.42
C ASN A 29 -27.97 -23.68 -31.83
N THR A 30 -27.40 -24.24 -30.76
CA THR A 30 -26.16 -23.73 -30.15
C THR A 30 -25.01 -24.69 -30.42
N GLU A 31 -24.00 -24.23 -31.16
CA GLU A 31 -22.70 -24.88 -31.29
C GLU A 31 -21.60 -23.91 -30.85
N ILE A 32 -20.80 -24.34 -29.86
CA ILE A 32 -19.71 -23.54 -29.28
C ILE A 32 -18.39 -24.26 -29.57
N VAL A 33 -17.45 -23.52 -30.17
CA VAL A 33 -16.07 -24.01 -30.36
C VAL A 33 -15.31 -23.77 -29.07
N ILE A 34 -14.96 -24.85 -28.37
CA ILE A 34 -14.09 -24.81 -27.19
C ILE A 34 -12.75 -25.41 -27.59
N PRO A 35 -11.67 -24.62 -27.73
CA PRO A 35 -10.36 -25.17 -28.02
C PRO A 35 -9.85 -26.00 -26.82
N THR A 36 -9.87 -27.33 -26.97
CA THR A 36 -9.42 -28.28 -25.94
C THR A 36 -7.90 -28.40 -25.86
N LYS A 37 -7.21 -27.93 -26.89
CA LYS A 37 -5.80 -27.60 -26.92
C LYS A 37 -5.69 -26.25 -27.58
N ILE A 38 -5.27 -25.24 -26.82
CA ILE A 38 -4.79 -23.99 -27.39
C ILE A 38 -3.52 -24.36 -28.16
N GLY A 39 -3.70 -24.68 -29.44
CA GLY A 39 -2.64 -24.77 -30.42
C GLY A 39 -2.14 -23.36 -30.68
N LEU A 40 -1.46 -22.79 -29.69
CA LEU A 40 -0.44 -21.79 -29.92
C LEU A 40 0.54 -22.47 -30.86
N THR A 41 0.41 -22.20 -32.16
CA THR A 41 1.61 -21.98 -32.96
C THR A 41 2.50 -21.13 -32.09
N ARG A 42 3.61 -21.72 -31.63
CA ARG A 42 4.65 -21.10 -30.82
C ARG A 42 5.36 -19.98 -31.61
N GLU A 43 4.62 -19.02 -32.15
CA GLU A 43 5.11 -17.66 -32.05
C GLU A 43 5.04 -17.38 -30.56
N LYS A 44 6.21 -17.33 -29.91
CA LYS A 44 6.35 -16.92 -28.53
C LYS A 44 5.46 -15.68 -28.36
N ILE A 45 4.32 -15.81 -27.68
CA ILE A 45 3.77 -14.67 -26.96
C ILE A 45 4.84 -14.40 -25.92
N THR A 46 5.75 -13.47 -26.23
CA THR A 46 6.68 -12.97 -25.23
C THR A 46 5.81 -12.45 -24.10
N LEU A 47 5.98 -13.00 -22.91
CA LEU A 47 5.24 -12.62 -21.69
C LEU A 47 5.33 -11.11 -21.41
N GLY A 48 6.36 -10.43 -21.95
CA GLY A 48 6.43 -8.98 -22.06
C GLY A 48 5.25 -8.29 -22.74
N GLU A 49 4.48 -8.96 -23.62
CA GLU A 49 3.26 -8.39 -24.23
C GLU A 49 2.05 -8.37 -23.30
N ILE A 50 1.94 -9.38 -22.44
CA ILE A 50 0.85 -9.51 -21.46
C ILE A 50 1.05 -8.55 -20.30
N SER A 51 2.30 -8.14 -20.06
CA SER A 51 2.70 -7.27 -18.96
C SER A 51 3.07 -5.86 -19.39
N LYS A 52 2.65 -5.45 -20.60
CA LYS A 52 2.81 -4.09 -21.11
C LYS A 52 2.07 -3.08 -20.24
N LYS A 53 2.56 -1.85 -20.27
CA LYS A 53 2.03 -0.71 -19.51
C LYS A 53 0.53 -0.50 -19.73
N GLU A 54 0.02 -0.73 -20.94
CA GLU A 54 -1.41 -0.59 -21.22
C GLU A 54 -2.26 -1.60 -20.46
N VAL A 55 -1.81 -2.86 -20.37
CA VAL A 55 -2.54 -3.93 -19.66
C VAL A 55 -2.54 -3.68 -18.15
N ILE A 56 -1.40 -3.26 -17.63
CA ILE A 56 -1.25 -2.85 -16.22
C ILE A 56 -2.20 -1.69 -15.88
N GLN A 57 -2.28 -0.69 -16.76
CA GLN A 57 -3.17 0.43 -16.58
C GLN A 57 -4.65 0.01 -16.63
N GLU A 58 -5.01 -0.88 -17.55
CA GLU A 58 -6.37 -1.40 -17.66
C GLU A 58 -6.80 -2.20 -16.41
N ILE A 59 -5.90 -3.02 -15.85
CA ILE A 59 -6.14 -3.74 -14.59
C ILE A 59 -6.35 -2.75 -13.43
N LYS A 60 -5.51 -1.70 -13.36
CA LYS A 60 -5.59 -0.65 -12.34
C LYS A 60 -6.92 0.11 -12.38
N GLU A 61 -7.48 0.32 -13.57
CA GLU A 61 -8.72 1.07 -13.78
C GLU A 61 -9.99 0.21 -13.57
N LYS A 62 -9.93 -1.10 -13.87
CA LYS A 62 -11.09 -1.99 -13.78
C LYS A 62 -11.33 -2.59 -12.40
N GLU A 63 -10.28 -2.87 -11.65
CA GLU A 63 -10.38 -3.54 -10.36
C GLU A 63 -10.54 -2.53 -9.21
N GLU A 64 -11.45 -2.80 -8.27
CA GLU A 64 -11.74 -1.90 -7.13
C GLU A 64 -10.56 -1.75 -6.16
N ASP A 65 -9.65 -2.73 -6.14
CA ASP A 65 -8.43 -2.74 -5.35
C ASP A 65 -7.19 -2.39 -6.19
N PHE A 66 -7.39 -1.76 -7.35
CA PHE A 66 -6.34 -1.43 -8.31
C PHE A 66 -5.58 -2.68 -8.84
N GLY A 67 -6.14 -3.89 -8.71
CA GLY A 67 -5.54 -5.14 -9.20
C GLY A 67 -4.15 -5.37 -8.64
N VAL A 68 -3.93 -5.01 -7.37
CA VAL A 68 -2.62 -5.04 -6.71
C VAL A 68 -2.03 -6.44 -6.76
N LYS A 69 -2.85 -7.49 -6.62
CA LYS A 69 -2.40 -8.88 -6.62
C LYS A 69 -1.92 -9.31 -8.00
N GLU A 70 -2.72 -9.07 -9.02
CA GLU A 70 -2.46 -9.42 -10.42
C GLU A 70 -1.21 -8.68 -10.93
N ARG A 71 -1.08 -7.39 -10.60
CA ARG A 71 0.11 -6.61 -10.95
C ARG A 71 1.38 -7.10 -10.25
N LYS A 72 1.31 -7.56 -8.99
CA LYS A 72 2.45 -8.18 -8.30
C LYS A 72 2.91 -9.46 -8.98
N GLU A 73 1.97 -10.33 -9.35
CA GLU A 73 2.27 -11.58 -10.05
C GLU A 73 2.94 -11.29 -11.41
N MET A 74 2.44 -10.30 -12.16
CA MET A 74 3.06 -9.87 -13.43
C MET A 74 4.48 -9.31 -13.23
N ILE A 75 4.72 -8.48 -12.21
CA ILE A 75 6.07 -8.00 -11.90
C ILE A 75 7.02 -9.16 -11.58
N GLU A 76 6.57 -10.14 -10.80
CA GLU A 76 7.40 -11.28 -10.44
C GLU A 76 7.83 -12.09 -11.68
N ILE A 77 6.92 -12.25 -12.64
CA ILE A 77 7.20 -12.87 -13.92
C ILE A 77 8.24 -12.05 -14.71
N ARG A 78 8.02 -10.73 -14.87
CA ARG A 78 8.97 -9.85 -15.58
C ARG A 78 10.36 -9.85 -14.94
N LYS A 79 10.46 -9.94 -13.61
CA LYS A 79 11.74 -10.05 -12.90
C LYS A 79 12.47 -11.35 -13.23
N LYS A 80 11.76 -12.47 -13.32
CA LYS A 80 12.38 -13.76 -13.71
C LYS A 80 12.89 -13.70 -15.15
N GLU A 81 12.10 -13.13 -16.06
CA GLU A 81 12.50 -12.93 -17.46
C GLU A 81 13.72 -12.02 -17.59
N LEU A 82 13.72 -10.89 -16.89
CA LEU A 82 14.85 -9.97 -16.85
C LEU A 82 16.13 -10.65 -16.35
N GLU A 83 16.02 -11.54 -15.36
CA GLU A 83 17.16 -12.30 -14.86
C GLU A 83 17.70 -13.28 -15.90
N GLU A 84 16.83 -14.00 -16.63
CA GLU A 84 17.24 -14.86 -17.74
C GLU A 84 17.89 -14.07 -18.89
N GLU A 85 17.40 -12.86 -19.17
CA GLU A 85 17.97 -11.98 -20.19
C GLU A 85 19.34 -11.44 -19.78
N LYS A 86 19.52 -11.10 -18.51
CA LYS A 86 20.83 -10.73 -17.94
C LYS A 86 21.83 -11.88 -18.05
N GLN A 87 21.42 -13.11 -17.77
CA GLN A 87 22.28 -14.29 -17.94
C GLN A 87 22.70 -14.47 -19.41
N LYS A 88 21.75 -14.35 -20.35
CA LYS A 88 22.07 -14.41 -21.80
C LYS A 88 22.98 -13.27 -22.25
N LEU A 89 22.84 -12.08 -21.67
CA LEU A 89 23.73 -10.96 -21.94
C LEU A 89 25.15 -11.28 -21.47
N THR A 90 25.32 -11.80 -20.25
CA THR A 90 26.63 -12.18 -19.73
C THR A 90 27.31 -13.26 -20.57
N GLU A 91 26.56 -14.29 -20.98
CA GLU A 91 27.10 -15.35 -21.85
C GLU A 91 27.58 -14.80 -23.21
N LYS A 92 26.82 -13.88 -23.81
CA LYS A 92 27.20 -13.22 -25.07
C LYS A 92 28.42 -12.32 -24.93
N GLU A 93 28.54 -11.60 -23.81
CA GLU A 93 29.70 -10.77 -23.52
C GLU A 93 30.97 -11.61 -23.35
N GLU A 94 30.88 -12.75 -22.65
CA GLU A 94 31.98 -13.70 -22.52
C GLU A 94 32.36 -14.34 -23.87
N GLU A 95 31.39 -14.72 -24.69
CA GLU A 95 31.65 -15.27 -26.03
C GLU A 95 32.32 -14.23 -26.94
N LEU A 96 31.85 -12.98 -26.92
CA LEU A 96 32.45 -11.89 -27.67
C LEU A 96 33.90 -11.65 -27.23
N GLN A 97 34.15 -11.66 -25.92
CA GLN A 97 35.49 -11.47 -25.38
C GLN A 97 36.43 -12.59 -25.84
N ARG A 98 36.00 -13.85 -25.78
CA ARG A 98 36.81 -14.98 -26.27
C ARG A 98 37.12 -14.87 -27.76
N LYS A 99 36.14 -14.51 -28.59
CA LYS A 99 36.36 -14.29 -30.03
C LYS A 99 37.34 -13.15 -30.30
N LYS A 100 37.28 -12.06 -29.53
CA LYS A 100 38.23 -10.94 -29.62
C LYS A 100 39.66 -11.38 -29.28
N GLU A 101 39.82 -12.20 -28.25
CA GLU A 101 41.13 -12.76 -27.85
C GLU A 101 41.69 -13.71 -28.91
N GLU A 102 40.89 -14.67 -29.40
CA GLU A 102 41.28 -15.58 -30.49
C GLU A 102 41.69 -14.83 -31.77
N LEU A 103 40.96 -13.75 -32.11
CA LEU A 103 41.27 -12.94 -33.29
C LEU A 103 42.56 -12.13 -33.12
N GLN A 104 42.83 -11.63 -31.91
CA GLN A 104 44.06 -10.93 -31.59
C GLN A 104 45.29 -11.85 -31.65
N GLU A 105 45.16 -13.10 -31.20
CA GLU A 105 46.21 -14.11 -31.30
C GLU A 105 46.50 -14.43 -32.78
N ARG A 106 45.48 -14.72 -33.59
CA ARG A 106 45.64 -14.99 -35.03
C ARG A 106 46.26 -13.81 -35.78
N LYS A 107 45.91 -12.57 -35.42
CA LYS A 107 46.55 -11.36 -35.96
C LYS A 107 48.05 -11.33 -35.67
N SER A 108 48.42 -11.63 -34.43
CA SER A 108 49.82 -11.61 -33.98
C SER A 108 50.63 -12.70 -34.67
N GLU A 109 50.08 -13.90 -34.84
CA GLU A 109 50.70 -15.00 -35.59
C GLU A 109 50.93 -14.63 -37.06
N ILE A 110 49.93 -14.03 -37.71
CA ILE A 110 50.03 -13.60 -39.11
C ILE A 110 51.10 -12.52 -39.31
N GLU A 111 51.19 -11.53 -38.40
CA GLU A 111 52.24 -10.50 -38.46
C GLU A 111 53.64 -11.10 -38.30
N GLU A 112 53.81 -12.12 -37.45
CA GLU A 112 55.09 -12.79 -37.25
C GLU A 112 55.49 -13.63 -38.47
N VAL A 113 54.54 -14.39 -39.05
CA VAL A 113 54.79 -15.18 -40.27
C VAL A 113 55.11 -14.27 -41.45
N GLU A 114 54.44 -13.12 -41.59
CA GLU A 114 54.72 -12.14 -42.63
C GLU A 114 56.16 -11.61 -42.54
N LYS A 115 56.61 -11.22 -41.33
CA LYS A 115 58.00 -10.77 -41.12
C LYS A 115 59.02 -11.86 -41.47
N GLN A 116 58.74 -13.11 -41.11
CA GLN A 116 59.63 -14.24 -41.43
C GLN A 116 59.69 -14.51 -42.94
N LEU A 117 58.57 -14.37 -43.65
CA LEU A 117 58.52 -14.52 -45.11
C LEU A 117 59.24 -13.37 -45.84
N GLU A 118 59.08 -12.12 -45.37
CA GLU A 118 59.79 -10.97 -45.92
C GLU A 118 61.32 -11.10 -45.76
N GLN A 119 61.79 -11.56 -44.60
CA GLN A 119 63.22 -11.82 -44.37
C GLN A 119 63.75 -12.91 -45.31
N LYS A 120 63.05 -14.05 -45.42
CA LYS A 120 63.43 -15.14 -46.34
C LYS A 120 63.44 -14.70 -47.80
N LEU A 121 62.53 -13.82 -48.20
CA LEU A 121 62.47 -13.28 -49.56
C LEU A 121 63.70 -12.41 -49.90
N GLN A 122 64.26 -11.71 -48.91
CA GLN A 122 65.46 -10.89 -49.08
C GLN A 122 66.76 -11.71 -49.12
N GLU A 123 66.80 -12.83 -48.38
CA GLU A 123 67.99 -13.69 -48.29
C GLU A 123 68.12 -14.71 -49.43
N THR A 124 67.01 -15.10 -50.07
CA THR A 124 67.02 -16.15 -51.10
C THR A 124 67.48 -15.66 -52.48
N THR A 125 68.36 -16.43 -53.14
CA THR A 125 68.83 -16.18 -54.51
C THR A 125 68.27 -17.15 -55.56
N ASN A 126 67.53 -18.18 -55.13
CA ASN A 126 66.91 -19.19 -55.99
C ASN A 126 65.53 -18.75 -56.48
N GLU A 127 65.28 -18.86 -57.79
CA GLU A 127 64.08 -18.33 -58.44
C GLU A 127 62.80 -19.13 -58.08
N LYS A 128 62.92 -20.44 -57.88
CA LYS A 128 61.79 -21.30 -57.45
C LYS A 128 61.33 -21.00 -56.02
N ASP A 129 62.27 -20.88 -55.09
CA ASP A 129 61.96 -20.59 -53.68
C ASP A 129 61.30 -19.20 -53.54
N ARG A 130 61.67 -18.27 -54.42
CA ARG A 130 61.08 -16.93 -54.51
C ARG A 130 59.63 -16.93 -55.00
N GLU A 131 59.29 -17.84 -55.92
CA GLU A 131 57.91 -18.06 -56.37
C GLU A 131 57.04 -18.70 -55.28
N GLU A 132 57.58 -19.68 -54.54
CA GLU A 132 56.87 -20.31 -53.41
C GLU A 132 56.60 -19.31 -52.28
N ILE A 133 57.57 -18.46 -51.92
CA ILE A 133 57.38 -17.40 -50.90
C ILE A 133 56.31 -16.39 -51.36
N LYS A 134 56.28 -16.01 -52.65
CA LYS A 134 55.23 -15.13 -53.18
C LYS A 134 53.84 -15.75 -53.10
N GLN A 135 53.70 -17.05 -53.36
CA GLN A 135 52.43 -17.76 -53.20
C GLN A 135 51.97 -17.76 -51.75
N GLN A 136 52.88 -18.01 -50.80
CA GLN A 136 52.60 -17.96 -49.37
C GLN A 136 52.19 -16.55 -48.91
N MET A 137 52.83 -15.49 -49.41
CA MET A 137 52.43 -14.10 -49.12
C MET A 137 51.04 -13.78 -49.68
N GLU A 138 50.66 -14.32 -50.84
CA GLU A 138 49.32 -14.13 -51.41
C GLU A 138 48.24 -14.86 -50.59
N GLU A 139 48.52 -16.07 -50.08
CA GLU A 139 47.63 -16.77 -49.15
C GLU A 139 47.47 -16.01 -47.83
N LEU A 140 48.56 -15.44 -47.31
CA LEU A 140 48.57 -14.66 -46.07
C LEU A 140 47.79 -13.34 -46.23
N SER A 141 47.84 -12.71 -47.41
CA SER A 141 46.97 -11.57 -47.76
C SER A 141 45.49 -11.95 -47.76
N LYS A 142 45.12 -13.13 -48.26
CA LYS A 142 43.72 -13.62 -48.22
C LYS A 142 43.27 -13.91 -46.78
N GLU A 143 44.17 -14.39 -45.92
CA GLU A 143 43.88 -14.62 -44.51
C GLU A 143 43.66 -13.29 -43.75
N LYS A 144 44.46 -12.25 -44.04
CA LYS A 144 44.25 -10.89 -43.52
C LYS A 144 42.90 -10.29 -43.89
N GLU A 145 42.47 -10.44 -45.14
CA GLU A 145 41.13 -9.99 -45.56
C GLU A 145 40.00 -10.72 -44.83
N LYS A 146 40.18 -12.01 -44.46
CA LYS A 146 39.19 -12.74 -43.65
C LYS A 146 39.15 -12.20 -42.22
N ILE A 147 40.29 -11.91 -41.63
CA ILE A 147 40.38 -11.31 -40.29
C ILE A 147 39.70 -9.94 -40.24
N GLU A 148 39.91 -9.10 -41.25
CA GLU A 148 39.26 -7.78 -41.31
C GLU A 148 37.72 -7.91 -41.37
N LYS A 149 37.21 -8.88 -42.14
CA LYS A 149 35.77 -9.22 -42.18
C LYS A 149 35.25 -9.79 -40.84
N GLU A 150 36.06 -10.56 -40.12
CA GLU A 150 35.72 -11.06 -38.79
C GLU A 150 35.69 -9.91 -37.76
N GLU A 151 36.60 -8.94 -37.84
CA GLU A 151 36.57 -7.74 -36.99
C GLU A 151 35.33 -6.87 -37.20
N GLU A 152 34.92 -6.66 -38.45
CA GLU A 152 33.68 -5.94 -38.75
C GLU A 152 32.46 -6.64 -38.13
N LYS A 153 32.39 -7.97 -38.25
CA LYS A 153 31.32 -8.77 -37.62
C LYS A 153 31.34 -8.65 -36.09
N LEU A 154 32.51 -8.67 -35.46
CA LEU A 154 32.62 -8.51 -34.00
C LEU A 154 32.18 -7.11 -33.55
N LYS A 155 32.47 -6.06 -34.33
CA LYS A 155 31.96 -4.70 -34.05
C LYS A 155 30.44 -4.64 -34.17
N GLU A 156 29.85 -5.31 -35.16
CA GLU A 156 28.38 -5.41 -35.26
C GLU A 156 27.78 -6.19 -34.08
N GLU A 157 28.38 -7.31 -33.67
CA GLU A 157 27.94 -8.07 -32.49
C GLU A 157 28.03 -7.24 -31.21
N GLU A 158 29.12 -6.48 -31.02
CA GLU A 158 29.29 -5.56 -29.89
C GLU A 158 28.22 -4.46 -29.86
N SER A 159 27.90 -3.86 -31.02
CA SER A 159 26.81 -2.90 -31.12
C SER A 159 25.45 -3.50 -30.73
N LYS A 160 25.17 -4.75 -31.13
CA LYS A 160 23.92 -5.45 -30.78
C LYS A 160 23.86 -5.78 -29.28
N ILE A 161 24.99 -6.17 -28.67
CA ILE A 161 25.11 -6.41 -27.23
C ILE A 161 24.85 -5.11 -26.44
N ASN A 162 25.41 -3.98 -26.89
CA ASN A 162 25.16 -2.69 -26.25
C ASN A 162 23.69 -2.27 -26.34
N GLN A 163 23.04 -2.45 -27.50
CA GLN A 163 21.60 -2.20 -27.64
C GLN A 163 20.78 -3.08 -26.70
N PHE A 164 21.10 -4.37 -26.62
CA PHE A 164 20.41 -5.32 -25.72
C PHE A 164 20.61 -4.95 -24.24
N ARG A 165 21.80 -4.46 -23.86
CA ARG A 165 22.09 -3.96 -22.51
C ARG A 165 21.25 -2.73 -22.18
N GLU A 166 21.10 -1.78 -23.10
CA GLU A 166 20.24 -0.60 -22.90
C GLU A 166 18.76 -0.96 -22.75
N GLU A 167 18.27 -1.98 -23.46
CA GLU A 167 16.91 -2.50 -23.32
C GLU A 167 16.66 -3.09 -21.93
N ILE A 168 17.58 -3.95 -21.45
CA ILE A 168 17.53 -4.52 -20.09
C ILE A 168 17.53 -3.41 -19.02
N GLU A 169 18.35 -2.37 -19.19
CA GLU A 169 18.41 -1.26 -18.22
C GLU A 169 17.10 -0.45 -18.19
N LYS A 170 16.46 -0.25 -19.35
CA LYS A 170 15.15 0.41 -19.42
C LYS A 170 14.07 -0.42 -18.73
N GLU A 171 14.02 -1.73 -19.01
CA GLU A 171 13.04 -2.61 -18.38
C GLU A 171 13.23 -2.70 -16.85
N GLU A 172 14.48 -2.72 -16.37
CA GLU A 172 14.75 -2.68 -14.93
C GLU A 172 14.22 -1.40 -14.26
N LYS A 173 14.31 -0.25 -14.94
CA LYS A 173 13.77 1.02 -14.44
C LYS A 173 12.24 0.99 -14.41
N GLU A 174 11.60 0.49 -15.46
CA GLU A 174 10.14 0.35 -15.53
C GLU A 174 9.60 -0.55 -14.41
N ILE A 175 10.22 -1.71 -14.19
CA ILE A 175 9.84 -2.63 -13.11
C ILE A 175 9.95 -1.93 -11.74
N LYS A 176 11.03 -1.18 -11.49
CA LYS A 176 11.23 -0.44 -10.23
C LYS A 176 10.18 0.66 -10.02
N GLU A 177 9.73 1.32 -11.09
CA GLU A 177 8.67 2.33 -11.02
C GLU A 177 7.33 1.69 -10.70
N GLU A 178 6.97 0.60 -11.38
CA GLU A 178 5.71 -0.12 -11.15
C GLU A 178 5.65 -0.69 -9.71
N GLU A 179 6.74 -1.22 -9.18
CA GLU A 179 6.79 -1.68 -7.77
C GLU A 179 6.49 -0.56 -6.76
N LYS A 180 6.95 0.66 -7.04
CA LYS A 180 6.65 1.82 -6.19
C LYS A 180 5.17 2.21 -6.31
N GLU A 181 4.57 2.10 -7.49
CA GLU A 181 3.14 2.35 -7.68
C GLU A 181 2.29 1.33 -6.94
N ILE A 182 2.58 0.03 -7.10
CA ILE A 182 1.86 -1.06 -6.43
C ILE A 182 1.87 -0.86 -4.91
N LYS A 183 3.03 -0.53 -4.30
CA LYS A 183 3.10 -0.26 -2.85
C LYS A 183 2.19 0.88 -2.43
N LYS A 184 2.15 1.98 -3.19
CA LYS A 184 1.27 3.12 -2.90
C LYS A 184 -0.21 2.74 -3.01
N ASP A 185 -0.57 1.94 -4.00
CA ASP A 185 -1.97 1.51 -4.19
C ASP A 185 -2.39 0.49 -3.11
N GLU A 186 -1.50 -0.41 -2.70
CA GLU A 186 -1.72 -1.34 -1.58
C GLU A 186 -2.06 -0.59 -0.28
N GLU A 187 -1.29 0.44 0.08
CA GLU A 187 -1.59 1.27 1.26
C GLU A 187 -2.92 2.02 1.15
N LYS A 188 -3.40 2.35 -0.05
CA LYS A 188 -4.72 2.97 -0.24
C LYS A 188 -5.84 1.97 -0.04
N VAL A 189 -5.67 0.76 -0.57
CA VAL A 189 -6.64 -0.34 -0.41
C VAL A 189 -6.80 -0.70 1.06
N GLU A 190 -5.69 -0.83 1.79
CA GLU A 190 -5.70 -1.14 3.21
C GLU A 190 -6.43 -0.06 4.02
N ARG A 191 -6.10 1.22 3.79
CA ARG A 191 -6.81 2.36 4.42
C ARG A 191 -8.31 2.39 4.10
N LYS A 192 -8.69 2.07 2.86
CA LYS A 192 -10.09 2.04 2.44
C LYS A 192 -10.83 0.91 3.17
N ARG A 193 -10.27 -0.31 3.21
CA ARG A 193 -10.84 -1.45 3.93
C ARG A 193 -11.00 -1.18 5.42
N GLU A 194 -9.97 -0.62 6.07
CA GLU A 194 -10.04 -0.22 7.48
C GLU A 194 -11.20 0.77 7.72
N SER A 195 -11.33 1.78 6.85
CA SER A 195 -12.40 2.76 6.97
C SER A 195 -13.81 2.19 6.74
N GLU A 196 -13.95 1.17 5.89
CA GLU A 196 -15.22 0.50 5.60
C GLU A 196 -15.63 -0.41 6.76
N LEU A 197 -14.69 -1.16 7.32
CA LEU A 197 -14.91 -1.98 8.52
C LEU A 197 -15.37 -1.13 9.71
N VAL A 198 -14.74 0.02 9.95
CA VAL A 198 -15.16 0.95 11.01
C VAL A 198 -16.60 1.42 10.78
N LYS A 199 -16.98 1.77 9.55
CA LYS A 199 -18.34 2.21 9.21
C LYS A 199 -19.37 1.09 9.36
N GLU A 200 -19.00 -0.14 9.03
CA GLU A 200 -19.88 -1.31 9.14
C GLU A 200 -20.13 -1.66 10.61
N GLU A 201 -19.08 -1.67 11.44
CA GLU A 201 -19.21 -1.84 12.90
C GLU A 201 -20.07 -0.75 13.55
N GLU A 202 -19.95 0.52 13.11
CA GLU A 202 -20.80 1.60 13.61
C GLU A 202 -22.28 1.39 13.26
N LYS A 203 -22.57 0.86 12.07
CA LYS A 203 -23.95 0.52 11.64
C LYS A 203 -24.53 -0.65 12.42
N GLU A 204 -23.72 -1.63 12.80
CA GLU A 204 -24.16 -2.73 13.66
C GLU A 204 -24.42 -2.25 15.10
N ARG A 205 -23.57 -1.36 15.62
CA ARG A 205 -23.73 -0.79 16.97
C ARG A 205 -24.98 0.07 17.11
N ALA A 206 -25.45 0.70 16.03
CA ALA A 206 -26.71 1.44 16.02
C ALA A 206 -27.95 0.53 16.13
N LYS A 207 -27.80 -0.79 15.98
CA LYS A 207 -28.91 -1.76 15.95
C LYS A 207 -29.11 -2.53 17.27
N GLU A 208 -28.18 -2.50 18.21
CA GLU A 208 -28.28 -3.27 19.46
C GLU A 208 -28.49 -2.39 20.72
N PRO A 209 -29.59 -2.58 21.47
CA PRO A 209 -29.77 -1.98 22.79
C PRO A 209 -29.00 -2.81 23.84
N GLY A 210 -27.69 -2.61 23.91
CA GLY A 210 -26.80 -3.20 24.92
C GLY A 210 -25.97 -2.14 25.67
N ASP A 211 -25.53 -2.46 26.89
CA ASP A 211 -24.67 -1.58 27.70
C ASP A 211 -23.39 -1.23 26.91
N LYS A 212 -23.18 0.05 26.61
CA LYS A 212 -22.13 0.58 25.71
C LYS A 212 -20.70 0.22 26.17
N THR A 213 -20.56 -0.31 27.38
CA THR A 213 -19.31 -0.70 28.04
C THR A 213 -18.77 -2.09 27.63
N VAL A 214 -19.55 -2.88 26.87
CA VAL A 214 -19.17 -4.23 26.40
C VAL A 214 -18.77 -4.20 24.91
N PHE A 215 -17.63 -4.81 24.59
CA PHE A 215 -17.06 -4.97 23.26
C PHE A 215 -16.58 -6.42 23.05
N ARG A 216 -17.16 -7.15 22.08
CA ARG A 216 -16.81 -8.55 21.73
C ARG A 216 -16.78 -9.51 22.94
N GLY A 217 -17.76 -9.41 23.84
CA GLY A 217 -17.83 -10.22 25.07
C GLY A 217 -16.85 -9.78 26.18
N LYS A 218 -16.05 -8.74 25.92
CA LYS A 218 -15.14 -8.12 26.88
C LYS A 218 -15.72 -6.81 27.38
N MET A 219 -15.51 -6.49 28.65
CA MET A 219 -16.01 -5.28 29.29
C MET A 219 -14.85 -4.36 29.63
N TYR A 220 -14.99 -3.07 29.34
CA TYR A 220 -14.10 -2.06 29.90
C TYR A 220 -14.48 -1.82 31.36
N TYR A 221 -13.48 -1.81 32.24
CA TYR A 221 -13.70 -1.57 33.65
C TYR A 221 -12.66 -0.60 34.20
N LEU A 222 -13.14 0.54 34.71
CA LEU A 222 -12.30 1.53 35.36
C LEU A 222 -12.23 1.24 36.85
N LYS A 223 -11.14 0.61 37.28
CA LYS A 223 -10.89 0.33 38.70
C LYS A 223 -10.30 1.57 39.37
N LYS A 224 -10.94 2.03 40.44
CA LYS A 224 -10.39 3.08 41.30
C LYS A 224 -9.22 2.52 42.10
N GLN A 225 -8.03 3.12 41.93
CA GLN A 225 -6.92 2.97 42.87
C GLN A 225 -6.84 4.27 43.68
N ASP A 226 -6.00 4.33 44.72
CA ASP A 226 -6.09 5.37 45.76
C ASP A 226 -6.08 6.83 45.26
N PHE A 227 -6.61 7.73 46.09
CA PHE A 227 -6.59 9.18 45.84
C PHE A 227 -5.30 9.80 46.38
N ASP A 228 -4.75 10.78 45.67
CA ASP A 228 -3.65 11.60 46.21
C ASP A 228 -4.18 12.55 47.31
N PRO A 229 -3.32 13.14 48.17
CA PRO A 229 -3.76 14.05 49.24
C PRO A 229 -4.53 15.30 48.75
N ARG A 230 -4.53 15.59 47.45
CA ARG A 230 -5.26 16.69 46.80
C ARG A 230 -6.60 16.21 46.20
N GLY A 231 -6.94 14.93 46.36
CA GLY A 231 -8.21 14.33 45.96
C GLY A 231 -8.23 13.79 44.54
N HIS A 232 -7.09 13.71 43.84
CA HIS A 232 -7.05 13.22 42.46
C HIS A 232 -6.98 11.69 42.45
N TYR A 233 -7.83 11.05 41.66
CA TYR A 233 -7.79 9.59 41.47
C TYR A 233 -6.61 9.16 40.59
N ASN A 234 -6.09 7.96 40.83
CA ASN A 234 -5.20 7.25 39.91
C ASN A 234 -5.88 5.95 39.47
N ASN A 235 -6.89 6.08 38.62
CA ASN A 235 -7.65 4.95 38.12
C ASN A 235 -6.82 4.12 37.14
N THR A 236 -7.16 2.84 37.05
CA THR A 236 -6.60 1.92 36.05
C THR A 236 -7.72 1.35 35.20
N MET A 237 -7.53 1.39 33.87
CA MET A 237 -8.42 0.74 32.93
C MET A 237 -8.08 -0.75 32.79
N TYR A 238 -9.12 -1.58 32.79
CA TYR A 238 -9.04 -3.02 32.56
C TYR A 238 -9.94 -3.41 31.40
N LEU A 239 -9.50 -4.39 30.62
CA LEU A 239 -10.33 -5.14 29.69
C LEU A 239 -10.56 -6.52 30.30
N ILE A 240 -11.82 -6.85 30.57
CA ILE A 240 -12.22 -8.07 31.30
C ILE A 240 -13.05 -8.95 30.36
N ASP A 241 -12.70 -10.22 30.23
CA ASP A 241 -13.57 -11.19 29.59
C ASP A 241 -14.62 -11.65 30.60
N LEU A 242 -15.90 -11.35 30.34
CA LEU A 242 -16.99 -11.69 31.26
C LEU A 242 -17.35 -13.18 31.22
N SER A 243 -17.07 -13.86 30.12
CA SER A 243 -17.34 -15.30 29.98
C SER A 243 -16.33 -16.11 30.80
N GLU A 244 -15.06 -15.72 30.76
CA GLU A 244 -14.00 -16.37 31.55
C GLU A 244 -13.81 -15.78 32.95
N ARG A 245 -14.41 -14.61 33.23
CA ARG A 245 -14.21 -13.81 34.46
C ARG A 245 -12.74 -13.49 34.72
N LYS A 246 -11.99 -13.18 33.67
CA LYS A 246 -10.55 -12.90 33.73
C LYS A 246 -10.22 -11.53 33.17
N VAL A 247 -9.20 -10.89 33.74
CA VAL A 247 -8.57 -9.73 33.14
C VAL A 247 -7.82 -10.18 31.89
N VAL A 248 -8.22 -9.67 30.74
CA VAL A 248 -7.53 -9.84 29.46
C VAL A 248 -6.35 -8.88 29.37
N LYS A 249 -6.58 -7.63 29.80
CA LYS A 249 -5.57 -6.58 29.74
C LYS A 249 -5.72 -5.60 30.90
N GLU A 250 -4.59 -5.17 31.44
CA GLU A 250 -4.46 -4.03 32.33
C GLU A 250 -3.72 -2.92 31.57
N SER A 251 -4.29 -1.71 31.54
CA SER A 251 -3.65 -0.57 30.88
C SER A 251 -2.41 -0.13 31.65
N SER A 252 -1.33 0.14 30.92
CA SER A 252 -0.11 0.73 31.46
C SER A 252 -0.28 2.22 31.77
N PHE A 253 -1.31 2.87 31.20
CA PHE A 253 -1.65 4.25 31.46
C PHE A 253 -2.32 4.44 32.83
N LYS A 254 -1.49 4.63 33.87
CA LYS A 254 -1.92 4.84 35.27
C LYS A 254 -2.33 6.28 35.61
N LYS A 255 -2.41 7.15 34.61
CA LYS A 255 -2.61 8.60 34.78
C LYS A 255 -4.07 9.01 34.52
N ILE A 256 -5.02 8.15 34.87
CA ILE A 256 -6.46 8.40 34.69
C ILE A 256 -7.02 8.97 35.99
N CYS A 257 -7.52 10.20 35.96
CA CYS A 257 -8.09 10.87 37.13
C CYS A 257 -9.61 11.03 37.06
N GLY A 258 -10.17 10.96 35.84
CA GLY A 258 -11.61 11.01 35.62
C GLY A 258 -12.32 9.83 36.24
N PHE A 259 -13.50 10.07 36.80
CA PHE A 259 -14.32 9.05 37.45
C PHE A 259 -15.25 8.30 36.47
N LYS A 260 -15.45 8.86 35.27
CA LYS A 260 -16.24 8.30 34.17
C LYS A 260 -15.34 8.07 32.96
N TYR A 261 -15.78 7.14 32.12
CA TYR A 261 -15.24 6.93 30.79
C TYR A 261 -16.41 6.81 29.82
N TYR A 262 -16.15 7.01 28.53
CA TYR A 262 -17.13 6.79 27.48
C TYR A 262 -16.53 5.93 26.38
N VAL A 263 -17.28 4.93 25.91
CA VAL A 263 -16.83 4.01 24.85
C VAL A 263 -17.46 4.42 23.51
N TYR A 264 -16.63 4.82 22.55
CA TYR A 264 -17.08 5.14 21.20
C TYR A 264 -16.02 4.84 20.14
N GLY A 265 -16.50 4.47 18.94
CA GLY A 265 -15.68 4.22 17.76
C GLY A 265 -14.46 3.36 18.05
N ASP A 266 -13.29 4.00 17.95
CA ASP A 266 -11.95 3.43 18.03
C ASP A 266 -11.45 3.12 19.45
N GLY A 267 -12.25 3.32 20.50
CA GLY A 267 -11.86 2.90 21.85
C GLY A 267 -12.58 3.59 23.00
N VAL A 268 -11.81 3.98 24.02
CA VAL A 268 -12.35 4.45 25.30
C VAL A 268 -11.80 5.81 25.65
N VAL A 269 -12.67 6.80 25.84
CA VAL A 269 -12.28 8.13 26.28
C VAL A 269 -12.35 8.26 27.79
N VAL A 270 -11.27 8.76 28.37
CA VAL A 270 -11.08 9.01 29.81
C VAL A 270 -10.53 10.42 30.01
N ILE A 271 -10.55 10.91 31.26
CA ILE A 271 -9.83 12.12 31.64
C ILE A 271 -8.54 11.72 32.37
N GLY A 272 -7.40 12.20 31.87
CA GLY A 272 -6.08 11.88 32.40
C GLY A 272 -5.13 13.08 32.41
N TYR A 273 -3.89 12.85 32.84
CA TYR A 273 -2.85 13.88 32.91
C TYR A 273 -1.52 13.37 32.31
N LYS A 274 -0.64 14.29 31.90
CA LYS A 274 0.63 13.95 31.25
C LYS A 274 1.75 13.63 32.24
N GLU A 275 2.19 14.58 33.06
CA GLU A 275 3.32 14.36 33.97
C GLU A 275 2.89 14.39 35.43
N SER A 276 2.08 15.38 35.82
CA SER A 276 1.64 15.53 37.20
C SER A 276 0.22 16.08 37.33
N HIS A 277 -0.39 15.80 38.48
CA HIS A 277 -1.68 16.33 38.92
C HIS A 277 -1.71 17.85 39.17
N SER A 278 -0.54 18.51 39.16
CA SER A 278 -0.42 19.97 39.24
C SER A 278 -0.50 20.66 37.86
N GLN A 279 -0.58 19.88 36.79
CA GLN A 279 -0.70 20.37 35.43
C GLN A 279 -2.13 20.20 34.90
N ASP A 280 -2.33 20.63 33.66
CA ASP A 280 -3.59 20.47 32.94
C ASP A 280 -3.99 18.99 32.80
N HIS A 281 -5.30 18.75 32.83
CA HIS A 281 -5.88 17.44 32.55
C HIS A 281 -6.47 17.45 31.15
N PHE A 282 -6.56 16.29 30.52
CA PHE A 282 -6.91 16.17 29.11
C PHE A 282 -7.90 15.03 28.89
N LEU A 283 -8.73 15.15 27.85
CA LEU A 283 -9.38 13.98 27.26
C LEU A 283 -8.29 13.08 26.66
N VAL A 284 -8.37 11.78 26.90
CA VAL A 284 -7.46 10.76 26.36
C VAL A 284 -8.29 9.65 25.74
N LEU A 285 -8.06 9.37 24.46
CA LEU A 285 -8.62 8.22 23.77
C LEU A 285 -7.64 7.06 23.92
N LEU A 286 -8.06 6.03 24.63
CA LEU A 286 -7.39 4.74 24.71
C LEU A 286 -7.80 3.89 23.52
N ASP A 287 -6.85 3.15 22.95
CA ASP A 287 -7.10 2.16 21.91
C ASP A 287 -8.09 1.08 22.37
N ARG A 288 -8.90 0.60 21.43
CA ARG A 288 -9.97 -0.35 21.69
C ARG A 288 -9.48 -1.69 22.24
N GLU A 289 -8.35 -2.20 21.75
CA GLU A 289 -7.89 -3.54 22.08
C GLU A 289 -6.82 -3.54 23.17
N ASN A 290 -5.81 -2.69 23.01
CA ASN A 290 -4.67 -2.68 23.92
C ASN A 290 -4.87 -1.75 25.12
N ILE A 291 -5.93 -0.91 25.12
CA ILE A 291 -6.29 0.06 26.16
C ILE A 291 -5.15 1.01 26.55
N GLU A 292 -4.27 1.33 25.61
CA GLU A 292 -3.20 2.33 25.74
C GLU A 292 -3.54 3.63 25.01
N PRO A 293 -2.94 4.78 25.38
CA PRO A 293 -3.26 6.07 24.77
C PRO A 293 -2.98 6.10 23.26
N LYS A 294 -4.04 6.35 22.47
CA LYS A 294 -4.01 6.59 21.01
C LYS A 294 -3.97 8.08 20.70
N ILE A 295 -4.79 8.89 21.40
CA ILE A 295 -4.87 10.35 21.22
C ILE A 295 -4.94 11.02 22.60
N ILE A 296 -4.19 12.12 22.77
CA ILE A 296 -4.27 12.98 23.95
C ILE A 296 -4.68 14.38 23.47
N GLY A 297 -5.80 14.88 24.00
CA GLY A 297 -6.31 16.23 23.72
C GLY A 297 -5.37 17.34 24.19
N LYS A 298 -5.65 18.57 23.76
CA LYS A 298 -4.82 19.76 24.06
C LYS A 298 -5.45 20.69 25.08
N ASP A 299 -6.78 20.65 25.22
CA ASP A 299 -7.53 21.51 26.11
C ASP A 299 -7.44 21.03 27.56
N ASN A 300 -7.35 21.99 28.48
CA ASN A 300 -7.40 21.71 29.91
C ASN A 300 -8.84 21.39 30.33
N ILE A 301 -9.06 20.18 30.82
CA ILE A 301 -10.35 19.64 31.23
C ILE A 301 -10.44 19.64 32.75
N PHE A 302 -11.61 19.97 33.29
CA PHE A 302 -11.85 19.78 34.71
C PHE A 302 -11.81 18.28 35.04
N TRP A 303 -10.94 17.87 35.96
CA TRP A 303 -10.67 16.45 36.23
C TRP A 303 -11.88 15.65 36.75
N ARG A 304 -12.86 16.31 37.39
CA ARG A 304 -14.16 15.71 37.77
C ARG A 304 -15.27 15.94 36.75
N SER A 305 -14.94 16.42 35.55
CA SER A 305 -15.93 16.57 34.49
C SER A 305 -16.57 15.24 34.16
N PHE A 306 -17.83 15.29 33.74
CA PHE A 306 -18.43 14.21 32.96
C PHE A 306 -17.76 14.09 31.58
N ILE A 307 -18.05 12.99 30.90
CA ILE A 307 -17.74 12.78 29.47
C ILE A 307 -19.06 12.30 28.86
N GLU A 308 -19.77 13.20 28.19
CA GLU A 308 -21.05 12.88 27.55
C GLU A 308 -20.88 12.93 26.03
N PHE A 309 -21.42 11.95 25.32
CA PHE A 309 -21.34 11.88 23.87
C PHE A 309 -22.74 11.98 23.27
N LYS A 310 -22.90 12.92 22.33
CA LYS A 310 -24.15 13.13 21.60
C LYS A 310 -23.89 13.70 20.22
N ASP A 311 -24.60 13.17 19.23
CA ASP A 311 -24.57 13.63 17.83
C ASP A 311 -23.14 13.79 17.28
N ASP A 312 -22.29 12.78 17.49
CA ASP A 312 -20.87 12.72 17.11
C ASP A 312 -19.90 13.65 17.87
N PHE A 313 -20.38 14.36 18.89
CA PHE A 313 -19.55 15.23 19.71
C PHE A 313 -19.45 14.75 21.15
N LEU A 314 -18.27 14.97 21.73
CA LEU A 314 -18.04 14.84 23.17
C LEU A 314 -18.25 16.19 23.86
N TYR A 315 -18.79 16.14 25.07
CA TYR A 315 -19.00 17.29 25.93
C TYR A 315 -18.30 17.07 27.26
N ALA A 316 -17.51 18.07 27.66
CA ALA A 316 -16.78 18.08 28.93
C ALA A 316 -16.57 19.52 29.42
N ILE A 317 -16.44 19.70 30.73
CA ILE A 317 -16.12 20.98 31.36
C ILE A 317 -14.65 21.31 31.09
N THR A 318 -14.43 22.42 30.39
CA THR A 318 -13.12 22.94 29.99
C THR A 318 -12.73 24.13 30.86
N ILE A 319 -11.44 24.21 31.20
CA ILE A 319 -10.86 25.31 31.97
C ILE A 319 -10.19 26.29 31.00
N VAL A 320 -10.67 27.53 30.97
CA VAL A 320 -10.08 28.61 30.17
C VAL A 320 -9.80 29.80 31.08
N ASN A 321 -8.53 30.20 31.20
CA ASN A 321 -8.09 31.30 32.07
C ASN A 321 -8.60 31.17 33.52
N GLY A 322 -8.62 29.95 34.05
CA GLY A 322 -9.09 29.65 35.41
C GLY A 322 -10.61 29.67 35.61
N ARG A 323 -11.39 29.77 34.53
CA ARG A 323 -12.86 29.73 34.53
C ARG A 323 -13.37 28.49 33.81
N TYR A 324 -14.59 28.07 34.13
CA TYR A 324 -15.18 26.81 33.67
C TYR A 324 -16.24 27.05 32.60
N TYR A 325 -16.14 26.30 31.51
CA TYR A 325 -17.05 26.40 30.37
C TYR A 325 -17.42 24.99 29.88
N LEU A 326 -18.57 24.86 29.23
CA LEU A 326 -18.90 23.64 28.51
C LEU A 326 -18.12 23.61 27.19
N GLY A 327 -17.21 22.66 27.04
CA GLY A 327 -16.50 22.40 25.78
C GLY A 327 -17.21 21.33 24.96
N LYS A 328 -17.17 21.49 23.63
CA LYS A 328 -17.62 20.51 22.64
C LYS A 328 -16.45 20.09 21.77
N PHE A 329 -16.23 18.78 21.65
CA PHE A 329 -15.06 18.18 21.03
C PHE A 329 -15.48 17.19 19.94
N ASP A 330 -14.68 17.12 18.87
CA ASP A 330 -14.85 16.11 17.85
C ASP A 330 -14.25 14.75 18.29
N ARG A 331 -14.34 13.75 17.40
CA ARG A 331 -13.82 12.40 17.65
C ARG A 331 -12.30 12.34 17.79
N LYS A 332 -11.57 13.37 17.33
CA LYS A 332 -10.11 13.51 17.46
C LYS A 332 -9.71 14.27 18.73
N LEU A 333 -10.68 14.54 19.61
CA LEU A 333 -10.50 15.30 20.86
C LEU A 333 -10.10 16.76 20.61
N GLU A 334 -10.42 17.31 19.43
CA GLU A 334 -10.21 18.71 19.10
C GLU A 334 -11.45 19.52 19.48
N ARG A 335 -11.27 20.62 20.22
CA ARG A 335 -12.38 21.49 20.62
C ARG A 335 -12.94 22.22 19.41
N VAL A 336 -14.21 21.96 19.10
CA VAL A 336 -14.96 22.58 18.00
C VAL A 336 -15.96 23.65 18.49
N GLY A 337 -16.21 23.72 19.80
CA GLY A 337 -17.08 24.73 20.40
C GLY A 337 -16.83 24.90 21.90
N ILE A 338 -17.21 26.06 22.43
CA ILE A 338 -17.17 26.36 23.86
C ILE A 338 -18.36 27.27 24.21
N SER A 339 -18.95 27.09 25.39
CA SER A 339 -20.04 27.96 25.84
C SER A 339 -19.58 29.41 26.04
N ASP A 340 -20.46 30.36 25.75
CA ASP A 340 -20.24 31.78 26.06
C ASP A 340 -20.52 32.12 27.53
N THR A 341 -21.19 31.21 28.23
CA THR A 341 -21.57 31.33 29.63
C THR A 341 -20.67 30.45 30.49
N GLU A 342 -20.15 31.03 31.58
CA GLU A 342 -19.38 30.30 32.60
C GLU A 342 -20.31 29.36 33.37
N VAL A 343 -19.91 28.10 33.50
CA VAL A 343 -20.73 27.03 34.10
C VAL A 343 -20.19 26.62 35.46
N ASP A 344 -21.04 26.03 36.29
CA ASP A 344 -20.58 25.40 37.54
C ASP A 344 -19.76 24.15 37.19
N PRO A 345 -18.54 23.97 37.74
CA PRO A 345 -17.69 22.83 37.41
C PRO A 345 -18.27 21.47 37.81
N ASP A 346 -19.14 21.43 38.83
CA ASP A 346 -19.81 20.22 39.33
C ASP A 346 -21.24 20.07 38.76
N THR A 347 -21.55 20.78 37.68
CA THR A 347 -22.84 20.70 37.01
C THR A 347 -23.08 19.35 36.32
N PHE A 348 -24.36 19.04 36.10
CA PHE A 348 -24.79 18.00 35.17
C PHE A 348 -25.38 18.65 33.93
N LEU A 349 -25.27 17.99 32.78
CA LEU A 349 -25.94 18.41 31.57
C LEU A 349 -27.14 17.51 31.26
N THR A 350 -28.12 18.06 30.56
CA THR A 350 -29.23 17.30 29.98
C THR A 350 -29.55 17.87 28.61
N PHE A 351 -29.83 16.99 27.66
CA PHE A 351 -30.20 17.38 26.30
C PHE A 351 -31.70 17.29 26.09
N TYR A 352 -32.29 18.29 25.43
CA TYR A 352 -33.71 18.29 25.07
C TYR A 352 -33.93 19.11 23.78
N GLU A 353 -34.47 18.50 22.72
CA GLU A 353 -34.88 19.18 21.48
C GLU A 353 -33.85 20.20 20.91
N GLY A 354 -32.57 19.84 20.85
CA GLY A 354 -31.51 20.72 20.35
C GLY A 354 -30.99 21.75 21.37
N GLN A 355 -31.37 21.60 22.64
CA GLN A 355 -30.96 22.45 23.75
C GLN A 355 -30.16 21.65 24.79
N ILE A 356 -29.31 22.38 25.52
CA ILE A 356 -28.55 21.86 26.67
C ILE A 356 -28.97 22.63 27.90
N LEU A 357 -29.48 21.93 28.90
CA LEU A 357 -29.74 22.48 30.23
C LEU A 357 -28.52 22.21 31.11
N ILE A 358 -27.98 23.25 31.73
CA ILE A 358 -26.78 23.18 32.56
C ILE A 358 -26.82 24.28 33.63
N ASN A 359 -26.08 24.12 34.73
CA ASN A 359 -25.97 25.16 35.75
C ASN A 359 -24.88 26.17 35.37
N ASP A 360 -25.21 27.45 35.40
CA ASP A 360 -24.20 28.52 35.36
C ASP A 360 -23.41 28.57 36.68
N ARG A 361 -22.36 29.40 36.72
CA ARG A 361 -21.56 29.62 37.94
C ARG A 361 -22.38 30.10 39.15
N SER A 362 -23.50 30.76 38.92
CA SER A 362 -24.42 31.22 39.98
C SER A 362 -25.45 30.15 40.38
N LYS A 363 -25.31 28.93 39.85
CA LYS A 363 -26.18 27.77 40.05
C LYS A 363 -27.57 27.89 39.43
N ASN A 364 -27.81 28.91 38.60
CA ASN A 364 -29.06 29.02 37.84
C ASN A 364 -29.06 27.98 36.71
N ILE A 365 -30.24 27.45 36.37
CA ILE A 365 -30.38 26.52 35.25
C ILE A 365 -30.46 27.34 33.95
N VAL A 366 -29.38 27.36 33.18
CA VAL A 366 -29.33 28.04 31.88
C VAL A 366 -29.61 27.06 30.75
N ILE A 367 -30.17 27.59 29.67
CA ILE A 367 -30.47 26.86 28.44
C ILE A 367 -29.50 27.34 27.37
N LEU A 368 -28.69 26.43 26.83
CA LEU A 368 -27.78 26.68 25.72
C LEU A 368 -28.31 26.06 24.44
N ASP A 369 -28.07 26.71 23.29
CA ASP A 369 -28.26 26.10 21.98
C ASP A 369 -27.18 25.01 21.75
N GLU A 370 -27.58 23.79 21.37
CA GLU A 370 -26.64 22.66 21.26
C GLU A 370 -25.60 22.81 20.13
N LYS A 371 -25.96 23.54 19.07
CA LYS A 371 -25.07 23.73 17.92
C LYS A 371 -23.99 24.77 18.22
N THR A 372 -24.38 25.88 18.83
CA THR A 372 -23.52 27.06 19.03
C THR A 372 -22.99 27.21 20.45
N LEU A 373 -23.57 26.49 21.42
CA LEU A 373 -23.31 26.59 22.87
C LEU A 373 -23.58 27.98 23.49
N LYS A 374 -24.32 28.83 22.79
CA LYS A 374 -24.69 30.15 23.30
C LYS A 374 -25.90 30.07 24.23
N LYS A 375 -25.93 30.90 25.27
CA LYS A 375 -27.10 31.02 26.15
C LYS A 375 -28.29 31.59 25.38
N ILE A 376 -29.38 30.84 25.37
CA ILE A 376 -30.66 31.21 24.74
C ILE A 376 -31.77 31.41 25.77
N GLY A 377 -31.57 31.00 27.02
CA GLY A 377 -32.56 31.17 28.07
C GLY A 377 -32.08 30.75 29.46
N GLU A 378 -32.98 30.85 30.42
CA GLU A 378 -32.77 30.44 31.81
C GLU A 378 -34.11 30.01 32.42
N VAL A 379 -34.10 28.93 33.19
CA VAL A 379 -35.27 28.41 33.88
C VAL A 379 -35.45 29.16 35.19
N LYS A 380 -36.62 29.79 35.37
CA LYS A 380 -36.98 30.47 36.61
C LYS A 380 -37.47 29.45 37.64
N LEU A 381 -36.70 29.28 38.71
CA LEU A 381 -37.14 28.55 39.90
C LEU A 381 -38.15 29.43 40.65
N LYS A 382 -39.28 28.86 41.05
CA LYS A 382 -40.33 29.55 41.80
C LYS A 382 -40.04 29.56 43.28
#